data_AF-A0A967C6Q1-F1
#
_entry.id   AF-A0A967C6Q1-F1
#
_cell.length_a   1.000
_cell.length_b   1.000
_cell.length_c   1.000
_cell.angle_alpha   90.00
_cell.angle_beta   90.00
_cell.angle_gamma   90.00
#
_symmetry.space_group_name_H-M   'P 1'
#
loop_
_entity.id
_entity.type
_entity.pdbx_description
1 polymer ?
#
loop_
_entity_poly.entity_id
_entity_poly.type
_entity_poly.pdbx_seq_one_letter_code
_entity_poly.pdbx_strand_id
1 'polypeptide(L)'
;MATSTENRTAGRSLPQPSDLLLVQRGSTPYRATAEEVKAYMLTPATALVIGAIKPGTNLSVDADGTLHAAIPGALHYRGAIDPTTAEAPADPAVGDVYLASASGVALASWSGIAGEVVTQGDLLLFDGSRWSANAALGPDGAGVIRIQVTAPLQVEESDPAQPLLSVALATTEAAGVVQRADAAAVEAGRRRSDHWR
;
A
#
# COMPACT_ATOMS: atom_id res chain seq x y z
N MET A 1 12.52 -50.32 75.61
CA MET A 1 13.37 -49.88 74.48
C MET A 1 12.47 -49.22 73.47
N ALA A 2 12.55 -47.89 73.33
CA ALA A 2 11.71 -47.13 72.41
C ALA A 2 12.41 -47.03 71.05
N THR A 3 11.79 -47.57 70.00
CA THR A 3 12.22 -47.38 68.62
C THR A 3 11.71 -46.02 68.14
N SER A 4 12.62 -45.08 67.95
CA SER A 4 12.30 -43.80 67.30
C SER A 4 12.27 -44.02 65.79
N THR A 5 11.07 -44.04 65.22
CA THR A 5 10.87 -43.95 63.77
C THR A 5 10.92 -42.48 63.39
N GLU A 6 12.07 -42.02 62.88
CA GLU A 6 12.18 -40.68 62.30
C GLU A 6 11.36 -40.61 61.00
N ASN A 7 10.22 -39.93 61.09
CA ASN A 7 9.39 -39.59 59.96
C ASN A 7 10.02 -38.39 59.24
N ARG A 8 10.89 -38.65 58.25
CA ARG A 8 11.52 -37.60 57.44
C ARG A 8 10.55 -37.10 56.38
N THR A 9 9.64 -36.21 56.77
CA THR A 9 8.83 -35.42 55.84
C THR A 9 9.78 -34.50 55.07
N ALA A 10 10.27 -34.97 53.93
CA ALA A 10 11.08 -34.18 53.02
C ALA A 10 10.20 -33.09 52.40
N GLY A 11 10.27 -31.88 52.97
CA GLY A 11 9.94 -30.69 52.20
C GLY A 11 10.86 -30.72 50.97
N ARG A 12 10.29 -30.89 49.77
CA ARG A 12 11.05 -30.84 48.53
C ARG A 12 11.68 -29.45 48.44
N SER A 13 12.97 -29.35 48.78
CA SER A 13 13.75 -28.16 48.46
C SER A 13 13.74 -28.00 46.95
N LEU A 14 13.53 -26.77 46.48
CA LEU A 14 13.67 -26.46 45.06
C LEU A 14 15.12 -26.82 44.64
N PRO A 15 15.30 -27.45 43.46
CA PRO A 15 16.62 -27.83 43.00
C PRO A 15 17.54 -26.59 42.97
N GLN A 16 18.73 -26.71 43.54
CA GLN A 16 19.76 -25.68 43.45
C GLN A 16 20.47 -25.80 42.09
N PRO A 17 21.05 -24.72 41.54
CA PRO A 17 21.78 -24.76 40.27
C PRO A 17 22.84 -25.87 40.19
N SER A 18 23.50 -26.16 41.32
CA SER A 18 24.53 -27.20 41.46
C SER A 18 24.00 -28.62 41.63
N ASP A 19 22.69 -28.82 41.76
CA ASP A 19 22.13 -30.15 41.97
C ASP A 19 22.37 -31.03 40.74
N LEU A 20 22.89 -32.24 40.99
CA LEU A 20 23.10 -33.22 39.93
C LEU A 20 21.79 -33.92 39.60
N LEU A 21 21.33 -33.70 38.37
CA LEU A 21 20.20 -34.38 37.76
C LEU A 21 20.72 -35.53 36.90
N LEU A 22 20.01 -36.66 36.94
CA LEU A 22 20.20 -37.73 35.97
C LEU A 22 19.24 -37.45 34.80
N VAL A 23 19.78 -37.13 33.63
CA VAL A 23 19.02 -36.87 32.41
C VAL A 23 19.25 -37.97 31.38
N GLN A 24 18.19 -38.36 30.68
CA GLN A 24 18.28 -39.36 29.63
C GLN A 24 18.48 -38.66 28.29
N ARG A 25 19.55 -39.01 27.55
CA ARG A 25 19.73 -38.58 26.15
C ARG A 25 19.70 -39.83 25.27
N GLY A 26 18.59 -40.01 24.56
CA GLY A 26 18.29 -41.28 23.88
C GLY A 26 18.12 -42.42 24.89
N SER A 27 18.98 -43.44 24.82
CA SER A 27 18.98 -44.59 25.75
C SER A 27 20.09 -44.53 26.80
N THR A 28 20.92 -43.49 26.81
CA THR A 28 22.08 -43.39 27.71
C THR A 28 21.83 -42.33 28.80
N PRO A 29 22.01 -42.67 30.08
CA PRO A 29 21.88 -41.71 31.17
C PRO A 29 23.14 -40.84 31.30
N TYR A 30 22.94 -39.56 31.54
CA TYR A 30 24.00 -38.57 31.77
C TYR A 30 23.74 -37.80 33.05
N ARG A 31 24.82 -37.38 33.72
CA ARG A 31 24.75 -36.41 34.82
C ARG A 31 24.81 -35.01 34.22
N ALA A 32 23.88 -34.15 34.60
CA ALA A 32 23.87 -32.73 34.27
C ALA A 32 23.49 -31.94 35.52
N THR A 33 23.94 -30.69 35.64
CA THR A 33 23.46 -29.80 36.71
C THR A 33 22.04 -29.30 36.41
N ALA A 34 21.30 -28.89 37.44
CA ALA A 34 19.98 -28.30 37.25
C ALA A 34 20.04 -27.03 36.37
N GLU A 35 21.14 -26.27 36.43
CA GLU A 35 21.38 -25.11 35.56
C GLU A 35 21.56 -25.51 34.08
N GLU A 36 22.37 -26.53 33.81
CA GLU A 36 22.58 -27.07 32.46
C GLU A 36 21.26 -27.58 31.84
N VAL A 37 20.37 -28.16 32.65
CA VAL A 37 19.05 -28.64 32.20
C VAL A 37 18.07 -27.48 32.00
N LYS A 38 18.13 -26.45 32.86
CA LYS A 38 17.25 -25.27 32.76
C LYS A 38 17.48 -24.50 31.47
N ALA A 39 18.70 -24.45 30.94
CA ALA A 39 19.01 -23.85 29.65
C ALA A 39 18.21 -24.47 28.48
N TYR A 40 17.74 -25.72 28.63
CA TYR A 40 16.89 -26.41 27.64
C TYR A 40 15.39 -26.25 27.91
N MET A 41 14.99 -25.70 29.06
CA MET A 41 13.60 -25.39 29.33
C MET A 41 13.29 -23.99 28.80
N LEU A 42 12.75 -23.93 27.57
CA LEU A 42 12.24 -22.69 26.99
C LEU A 42 11.17 -22.07 27.90
N THR A 43 11.48 -20.94 28.51
CA THR A 43 10.52 -20.10 29.23
C THR A 43 9.90 -19.08 28.28
N PRO A 44 8.63 -18.65 28.46
CA PRO A 44 8.06 -17.56 27.66
C PRO A 44 8.91 -16.29 27.75
N ALA A 45 9.10 -15.60 26.63
CA ALA A 45 9.73 -14.29 26.61
C ALA A 45 8.88 -13.29 27.40
N THR A 46 9.53 -12.38 28.11
CA THR A 46 8.89 -11.23 28.76
C THR A 46 9.64 -9.95 28.38
N ALA A 47 9.13 -8.78 28.77
CA ALA A 47 9.80 -7.51 28.51
C ALA A 47 11.22 -7.41 29.11
N LEU A 48 11.55 -8.24 30.11
CA LEU A 48 12.80 -8.17 30.87
C LEU A 48 13.64 -9.45 30.80
N VAL A 49 13.13 -10.52 30.18
CA VAL A 49 13.77 -11.84 30.17
C VAL A 49 13.63 -12.44 28.77
N ILE A 50 14.76 -12.82 28.18
CA ILE A 50 14.82 -13.54 26.91
C ILE A 50 14.11 -14.89 27.08
N GLY A 51 13.30 -15.29 26.11
CA GLY A 51 12.57 -16.54 26.13
C GLY A 51 11.96 -16.88 24.78
N ALA A 52 11.13 -17.92 24.77
CA ALA A 52 10.39 -18.37 23.61
C ALA A 52 9.17 -17.49 23.33
N ILE A 53 8.91 -17.25 22.06
CA ILE A 53 7.65 -16.68 21.58
C ILE A 53 6.89 -17.72 20.77
N LYS A 54 5.57 -17.75 20.92
CA LYS A 54 4.70 -18.50 20.01
C LYS A 54 4.18 -17.53 18.95
N PRO A 55 4.25 -17.85 17.65
CA PRO A 55 3.64 -17.03 16.61
C PRO A 55 2.15 -16.84 16.89
N GLY A 56 1.70 -15.59 16.83
CA GLY A 56 0.29 -15.22 16.93
C GLY A 56 -0.42 -15.29 15.58
N THR A 57 -1.65 -14.77 15.53
CA THR A 57 -2.39 -14.65 14.27
C THR A 57 -1.60 -13.85 13.24
N ASN A 58 -1.55 -14.35 12.01
CA ASN A 58 -0.81 -13.78 10.89
C ASN A 58 0.72 -13.68 11.08
N LEU A 59 1.28 -14.41 12.04
CA LEU A 59 2.73 -14.61 12.14
C LEU A 59 3.06 -16.05 11.80
N SER A 60 4.04 -16.27 10.93
CA SER A 60 4.58 -17.61 10.62
C SER A 60 6.09 -17.61 10.80
N VAL A 61 6.65 -18.76 11.17
CA VAL A 61 8.09 -18.92 11.34
C VAL A 61 8.54 -20.06 10.44
N ASP A 62 9.52 -19.81 9.59
CA ASP A 62 10.12 -20.81 8.71
C ASP A 62 10.98 -21.80 9.50
N ALA A 63 11.35 -22.92 8.86
CA ALA A 63 12.18 -23.95 9.46
C ALA A 63 13.57 -23.45 9.89
N ASP A 64 14.05 -22.34 9.33
CA ASP A 64 15.32 -21.70 9.66
C ASP A 64 15.21 -20.64 10.79
N GLY A 65 14.00 -20.40 11.29
CA GLY A 65 13.72 -19.43 12.35
C GLY A 65 13.34 -18.02 11.87
N THR A 66 13.17 -17.80 10.56
CA THR A 66 12.75 -16.49 10.03
C THR A 66 11.29 -16.22 10.36
N LEU A 67 10.99 -15.06 10.96
CA LEU A 67 9.64 -14.62 11.29
C LEU A 67 9.04 -13.80 10.14
N HIS A 68 7.90 -14.23 9.64
CA HIS A 68 7.07 -13.52 8.68
C HIS A 68 5.84 -12.94 9.35
N ALA A 69 5.36 -11.81 8.83
CA ALA A 69 4.09 -11.21 9.22
C ALA A 69 3.21 -11.03 7.98
N ALA A 70 2.03 -11.62 7.99
CA ALA A 70 0.95 -11.24 7.11
C ALA A 70 0.17 -10.09 7.76
N ILE A 71 0.01 -8.98 7.06
CA ILE A 71 -0.81 -7.86 7.54
C ILE A 71 -2.08 -7.89 6.70
N PRO A 72 -3.23 -8.36 7.23
CA PRO A 72 -4.47 -8.42 6.48
C PRO A 72 -4.84 -7.04 5.92
N GLY A 73 -5.07 -6.97 4.62
CA GLY A 73 -5.40 -5.73 3.93
C GLY A 73 -4.21 -4.81 3.62
N ALA A 74 -2.96 -5.23 3.87
CA ALA A 74 -1.80 -4.51 3.37
C ALA A 74 -1.70 -4.64 1.84
N LEU A 75 -1.27 -3.56 1.20
CA LEU A 75 -0.88 -3.57 -0.21
C LEU A 75 0.59 -4.00 -0.32
N HIS A 76 0.83 -5.08 -1.05
CA HIS A 76 2.15 -5.61 -1.32
C HIS A 76 2.61 -5.11 -2.68
N TYR A 77 3.49 -4.11 -2.69
CA TYR A 77 4.06 -3.64 -3.96
C TYR A 77 5.04 -4.68 -4.50
N ARG A 78 4.75 -5.21 -5.70
CA ARG A 78 5.52 -6.28 -6.35
C ARG A 78 6.43 -5.78 -7.48
N GLY A 79 6.35 -4.49 -7.82
CA GLY A 79 7.15 -3.85 -8.85
C GLY A 79 6.33 -3.35 -10.04
N ALA A 80 7.03 -3.03 -11.13
CA ALA A 80 6.42 -2.69 -12.40
C ALA A 80 6.38 -3.89 -13.35
N ILE A 81 5.36 -4.00 -14.18
CA ILE A 81 5.16 -5.09 -15.13
C ILE A 81 4.42 -4.60 -16.37
N ASP A 82 4.71 -5.19 -17.53
CA ASP A 82 3.98 -4.92 -18.76
C ASP A 82 2.87 -5.97 -18.93
N PRO A 83 1.59 -5.64 -18.63
CA PRO A 83 0.50 -6.61 -18.69
C PRO A 83 0.12 -7.02 -20.12
N THR A 84 0.71 -6.40 -21.14
CA THR A 84 0.45 -6.66 -22.56
C THR A 84 1.37 -7.72 -23.13
N THR A 85 2.51 -7.97 -22.47
CA THR A 85 3.53 -8.94 -22.92
C THR A 85 3.92 -9.95 -21.85
N ALA A 86 3.74 -9.63 -20.56
CA ALA A 86 4.02 -10.52 -19.46
C ALA A 86 2.72 -11.08 -18.86
N GLU A 87 2.71 -12.39 -18.66
CA GLU A 87 1.59 -13.08 -17.99
C GLU A 87 1.47 -12.64 -16.53
N ALA A 88 0.25 -12.63 -16.01
CA ALA A 88 0.01 -12.41 -14.59
C ALA A 88 0.76 -13.48 -13.74
N PRO A 89 1.25 -13.12 -12.54
CA PRO A 89 1.85 -14.08 -11.63
C PRO A 89 0.95 -15.29 -11.38
N ALA A 90 1.53 -16.49 -11.32
CA ALA A 90 0.78 -17.74 -11.16
C ALA A 90 0.09 -17.87 -9.79
N ASP A 91 0.71 -17.33 -8.74
CA ASP A 91 0.22 -17.41 -7.36
C ASP A 91 0.12 -15.99 -6.73
N PRO A 92 -0.79 -15.13 -7.21
CA PRO A 92 -0.95 -13.80 -6.64
C PRO A 92 -1.62 -13.89 -5.26
N ALA A 93 -1.13 -13.11 -4.31
CA ALA A 93 -1.72 -12.97 -2.99
C ALA A 93 -2.66 -11.76 -2.96
N VAL A 94 -3.73 -11.84 -2.17
CA VAL A 94 -4.61 -10.68 -1.93
C VAL A 94 -3.79 -9.47 -1.48
N GLY A 95 -4.05 -8.32 -2.12
CA GLY A 95 -3.31 -7.09 -1.88
C GLY A 95 -2.01 -6.96 -2.68
N ASP A 96 -1.64 -7.93 -3.53
CA ASP A 96 -0.54 -7.74 -4.48
C ASP A 96 -0.86 -6.58 -5.43
N VAL A 97 0.12 -5.69 -5.60
CA VAL A 97 0.05 -4.50 -6.44
C VAL A 97 1.22 -4.46 -7.40
N TYR A 98 0.94 -4.33 -8.69
CA TYR A 98 1.92 -3.98 -9.71
C TYR A 98 1.63 -2.60 -10.31
N LEU A 99 2.66 -1.94 -10.82
CA LEU A 99 2.52 -0.76 -11.68
C LEU A 99 2.61 -1.18 -13.15
N ALA A 100 1.63 -0.81 -13.97
CA ALA A 100 1.69 -1.06 -15.40
C ALA A 100 2.84 -0.24 -16.04
N SER A 101 3.81 -0.91 -16.65
CA SER A 101 4.97 -0.23 -17.27
C SER A 101 4.74 0.18 -18.72
N ALA A 102 3.64 -0.26 -19.34
CA ALA A 102 3.25 0.07 -20.71
C ALA A 102 1.72 0.14 -20.83
N SER A 103 1.24 0.90 -21.83
CA SER A 103 -0.17 0.96 -22.19
C SER A 103 -0.52 -0.09 -23.24
N GLY A 104 -1.71 -0.68 -23.16
CA GLY A 104 -2.23 -1.60 -24.17
C GLY A 104 -3.22 -2.61 -23.61
N VAL A 105 -3.60 -3.59 -24.43
CA VAL A 105 -4.57 -4.61 -24.06
C VAL A 105 -3.92 -5.66 -23.16
N ALA A 106 -4.48 -5.88 -21.97
CA ALA A 106 -3.96 -6.87 -21.03
C ALA A 106 -4.14 -8.30 -21.54
N LEU A 107 -3.14 -9.15 -21.29
CA LEU A 107 -3.16 -10.58 -21.63
C LEU A 107 -4.27 -11.33 -20.88
N ALA A 108 -4.66 -12.50 -21.41
CA ALA A 108 -5.74 -13.30 -20.86
C ALA A 108 -5.51 -13.81 -19.42
N SER A 109 -4.25 -13.93 -18.99
CA SER A 109 -3.90 -14.33 -17.62
C SER A 109 -4.25 -13.28 -16.57
N TRP A 110 -4.40 -12.02 -16.95
CA TRP A 110 -4.82 -10.94 -16.07
C TRP A 110 -6.34 -10.99 -15.83
N SER A 111 -6.80 -12.07 -15.20
CA SER A 111 -8.21 -12.32 -14.92
C SER A 111 -8.89 -11.09 -14.29
N GLY A 112 -9.98 -10.61 -14.87
CA GLY A 112 -10.69 -9.40 -14.41
C GLY A 112 -10.38 -8.12 -15.18
N ILE A 113 -9.24 -8.04 -15.88
CA ILE A 113 -8.88 -6.96 -16.82
C ILE A 113 -8.44 -7.50 -18.20
N ALA A 114 -8.47 -8.82 -18.39
CA ALA A 114 -8.12 -9.48 -19.65
C ALA A 114 -8.92 -8.90 -20.82
N GLY A 115 -8.21 -8.44 -21.86
CA GLY A 115 -8.83 -7.81 -23.03
C GLY A 115 -9.21 -6.33 -22.83
N GLU A 116 -9.06 -5.77 -21.64
CA GLU A 116 -9.23 -4.34 -21.38
C GLU A 116 -7.94 -3.57 -21.65
N VAL A 117 -8.07 -2.29 -21.97
CA VAL A 117 -6.92 -1.40 -22.15
C VAL A 117 -6.45 -0.91 -20.78
N VAL A 118 -5.19 -1.17 -20.47
CA VAL A 118 -4.48 -0.65 -19.31
C VAL A 118 -3.60 0.51 -19.76
N THR A 119 -3.46 1.54 -18.94
CA THR A 119 -2.56 2.68 -19.18
C THR A 119 -1.27 2.50 -18.41
N GLN A 120 -0.15 2.95 -18.99
CA GLN A 120 1.11 3.05 -18.26
C GLN A 120 0.93 3.90 -16.98
N GLY A 121 1.35 3.36 -15.85
CA GLY A 121 1.21 3.97 -14.53
C GLY A 121 -0.02 3.49 -13.74
N ASP A 122 -0.90 2.70 -14.34
CA ASP A 122 -2.04 2.11 -13.63
C ASP A 122 -1.58 1.18 -12.51
N LEU A 123 -2.33 1.21 -11.41
CA LEU A 123 -2.14 0.26 -10.31
C LEU A 123 -2.98 -0.98 -10.61
N LEU A 124 -2.29 -2.10 -10.78
CA LEU A 124 -2.88 -3.43 -10.96
C LEU A 124 -2.95 -4.10 -9.60
N LEU A 125 -4.14 -4.15 -9.02
CA LEU A 125 -4.40 -4.73 -7.70
C LEU A 125 -5.06 -6.11 -7.85
N PHE A 126 -4.58 -7.08 -7.09
CA PHE A 126 -5.25 -8.38 -6.94
C PHE A 126 -6.09 -8.41 -5.65
N ASP A 127 -7.39 -8.66 -5.78
CA ASP A 127 -8.33 -8.69 -4.65
C ASP A 127 -8.44 -10.08 -3.96
N GLY A 128 -7.66 -11.05 -4.42
CA GLY A 128 -7.74 -12.45 -3.99
C GLY A 128 -8.48 -13.36 -4.98
N SER A 129 -9.13 -12.80 -6.01
CA SER A 129 -9.83 -13.56 -7.06
C SER A 129 -9.63 -13.00 -8.45
N ARG A 130 -9.51 -11.68 -8.60
CA ARG A 130 -9.35 -10.99 -9.88
C ARG A 130 -8.39 -9.81 -9.73
N TRP A 131 -7.80 -9.45 -10.86
CA TRP A 131 -7.11 -8.19 -11.05
C TRP A 131 -8.11 -7.07 -11.34
N SER A 132 -7.81 -5.89 -10.82
CA SER A 132 -8.43 -4.63 -11.19
C SER A 132 -7.32 -3.65 -11.57
N ALA A 133 -7.49 -2.97 -12.69
CA ALA A 133 -6.69 -1.81 -13.03
C ALA A 133 -7.45 -0.59 -12.49
N ASN A 134 -6.94 0.02 -11.44
CA ASN A 134 -7.35 1.38 -11.16
C ASN A 134 -6.48 2.27 -12.03
N ALA A 135 -7.12 2.99 -12.96
CA ALA A 135 -6.61 4.23 -13.52
C ALA A 135 -6.50 5.29 -12.39
N ALA A 136 -5.83 4.96 -11.29
CA ALA A 136 -5.69 5.81 -10.13
C ALA A 136 -4.82 7.03 -10.44
N LEU A 137 -4.09 7.03 -11.58
CA LEU A 137 -3.16 8.09 -11.97
C LEU A 137 -3.07 8.34 -13.49
N GLY A 138 -4.16 8.22 -14.27
CA GLY A 138 -4.27 8.86 -15.61
C GLY A 138 -5.28 8.24 -16.59
N PRO A 139 -5.63 8.89 -17.72
CA PRO A 139 -5.77 10.33 -17.97
C PRO A 139 -7.16 10.87 -17.55
N ASP A 140 -8.08 10.00 -17.11
CA ASP A 140 -9.49 10.32 -16.85
C ASP A 140 -9.76 10.70 -15.37
N GLY A 141 -8.77 11.31 -14.70
CA GLY A 141 -9.03 12.06 -13.48
C GLY A 141 -10.01 13.16 -13.84
N ALA A 142 -11.31 12.88 -13.74
CA ALA A 142 -12.37 13.68 -14.33
C ALA A 142 -12.54 15.03 -13.59
N GLY A 143 -11.56 15.90 -13.76
CA GLY A 143 -11.82 17.27 -14.19
C GLY A 143 -12.45 17.28 -15.58
N VAL A 144 -12.90 18.46 -15.99
CA VAL A 144 -13.87 18.68 -17.07
C VAL A 144 -13.63 17.81 -18.32
N ILE A 145 -14.56 16.87 -18.56
CA ILE A 145 -14.46 15.81 -19.60
C ILE A 145 -14.69 16.36 -21.02
N ARG A 146 -15.39 17.50 -21.15
CA ARG A 146 -15.55 18.22 -22.41
C ARG A 146 -16.02 19.64 -22.16
N ILE A 147 -15.32 20.63 -22.71
CA ILE A 147 -15.79 22.01 -22.80
C ILE A 147 -16.08 22.29 -24.28
N GLN A 148 -17.35 22.34 -24.64
CA GLN A 148 -17.75 22.80 -25.96
C GLN A 148 -18.04 24.30 -25.87
N VAL A 149 -17.09 25.11 -26.33
CA VAL A 149 -17.24 26.57 -26.34
C VAL A 149 -17.76 27.06 -27.69
N THR A 150 -18.69 27.99 -27.63
CA THR A 150 -18.99 28.91 -28.74
C THR A 150 -18.60 30.32 -28.31
N ALA A 151 -18.40 31.22 -29.27
CA ALA A 151 -18.17 32.62 -28.96
C ALA A 151 -19.21 33.13 -27.93
N PRO A 152 -18.78 33.83 -26.87
CA PRO A 152 -17.45 34.41 -26.70
C PRO A 152 -16.44 33.58 -25.90
N LEU A 153 -16.77 32.34 -25.52
CA LEU A 153 -15.83 31.47 -24.80
C LEU A 153 -14.77 30.92 -25.76
N GLN A 154 -13.52 30.85 -25.29
CA GLN A 154 -12.39 30.34 -26.04
C GLN A 154 -11.58 29.38 -25.15
N VAL A 155 -11.10 28.29 -25.74
CA VAL A 155 -10.19 27.35 -25.10
C VAL A 155 -8.84 27.46 -25.79
N GLU A 156 -7.79 27.69 -25.00
CA GLU A 156 -6.40 27.62 -25.45
C GLU A 156 -5.79 26.31 -24.96
N GLU A 157 -5.47 25.42 -25.90
CA GLU A 157 -4.97 24.05 -25.63
C GLU A 157 -3.46 23.91 -25.91
N SER A 158 -2.70 24.99 -25.73
CA SER A 158 -1.24 24.95 -25.93
C SER A 158 -0.53 24.02 -24.92
N ASP A 159 -1.11 23.87 -23.72
CA ASP A 159 -0.81 22.80 -22.77
C ASP A 159 -2.07 21.95 -22.52
N PRO A 160 -2.16 20.73 -23.09
CA PRO A 160 -3.34 19.88 -22.92
C PRO A 160 -3.52 19.36 -21.48
N ALA A 161 -2.50 19.43 -20.63
CA ALA A 161 -2.63 19.10 -19.21
C ALA A 161 -3.17 20.30 -18.39
N GLN A 162 -3.13 21.51 -18.96
CA GLN A 162 -3.60 22.76 -18.34
C GLN A 162 -4.31 23.65 -19.37
N PRO A 163 -5.47 23.24 -19.91
CA PRO A 163 -6.20 24.07 -20.86
C PRO A 163 -6.67 25.37 -20.20
N LEU A 164 -6.45 26.51 -20.87
CA LEU A 164 -6.92 27.80 -20.39
C LEU A 164 -8.29 28.12 -21.00
N LEU A 165 -9.29 28.33 -20.13
CA LEU A 165 -10.60 28.82 -20.53
C LEU A 165 -10.65 30.35 -20.38
N SER A 166 -10.94 31.06 -21.47
CA SER A 166 -11.04 32.51 -21.49
C SER A 166 -12.33 32.99 -22.16
N VAL A 167 -12.64 34.28 -22.00
CA VAL A 167 -13.79 34.95 -22.63
C VAL A 167 -13.27 36.11 -23.48
N ALA A 168 -13.62 36.11 -24.76
CA ALA A 168 -13.26 37.17 -25.68
C ALA A 168 -14.03 38.47 -25.38
N LEU A 169 -13.35 39.60 -25.58
CA LEU A 169 -13.97 40.92 -25.53
C LEU A 169 -14.92 41.14 -26.71
N ALA A 170 -15.97 41.92 -26.47
CA ALA A 170 -16.84 42.36 -27.55
C ALA A 170 -16.09 43.29 -28.50
N THR A 171 -16.25 43.05 -29.80
CA THR A 171 -15.79 43.97 -30.86
C THR A 171 -16.99 44.49 -31.64
N THR A 172 -16.76 45.39 -32.59
CA THR A 172 -17.81 45.82 -33.53
C THR A 172 -18.21 44.73 -34.52
N GLU A 173 -17.45 43.64 -34.60
CA GLU A 173 -17.63 42.55 -35.58
C GLU A 173 -17.98 41.21 -34.93
N ALA A 174 -17.80 41.06 -33.61
CA ALA A 174 -18.04 39.83 -32.88
C ALA A 174 -18.63 40.06 -31.48
N ALA A 175 -19.59 39.20 -31.10
CA ALA A 175 -20.14 39.17 -29.75
C ALA A 175 -19.08 38.76 -28.72
N GLY A 176 -19.09 39.41 -27.56
CA GLY A 176 -18.10 39.25 -26.50
C GLY A 176 -18.56 39.88 -25.19
N VAL A 177 -17.70 39.88 -24.17
CA VAL A 177 -17.97 40.61 -22.93
C VAL A 177 -17.48 42.05 -23.04
N VAL A 178 -18.28 42.99 -22.52
CA VAL A 178 -17.89 44.39 -22.40
C VAL A 178 -17.23 44.57 -21.04
N GLN A 179 -15.95 44.94 -21.03
CA GLN A 179 -15.31 45.39 -19.78
C GLN A 179 -15.82 46.79 -19.44
N ARG A 180 -16.13 47.01 -18.16
CA ARG A 180 -16.53 48.32 -17.67
C ARG A 180 -15.38 49.30 -17.93
N ALA A 181 -15.64 50.29 -18.78
CA ALA A 181 -14.66 51.32 -19.11
C ALA A 181 -14.20 52.05 -17.85
N ASP A 182 -12.90 52.30 -17.75
CA ASP A 182 -12.39 53.28 -16.80
C ASP A 182 -12.81 54.70 -17.23
N ALA A 183 -12.68 55.67 -16.32
CA ALA A 183 -13.13 57.04 -16.58
C ALA A 183 -12.45 57.66 -17.81
N ALA A 184 -11.20 57.29 -18.11
CA ALA A 184 -10.45 57.81 -19.25
C ALA A 184 -10.96 57.27 -20.60
N ALA A 185 -11.32 56.00 -20.66
CA ALA A 185 -11.90 55.37 -21.84
C ALA A 185 -13.31 55.91 -22.16
N VAL A 186 -14.11 56.22 -21.13
CA VAL A 186 -15.41 56.90 -21.30
C VAL A 186 -15.22 58.31 -21.87
N GLU A 187 -14.25 59.06 -21.37
CA GLU A 187 -13.94 60.42 -21.82
C GLU A 187 -13.49 60.45 -23.31
N ALA A 188 -12.67 59.48 -23.73
CA ALA A 188 -12.20 59.36 -25.11
C ALA A 188 -13.34 58.99 -26.10
N GLY A 189 -14.29 58.15 -25.66
CA GLY A 189 -15.48 57.82 -26.45
C GLY A 189 -16.40 59.01 -26.68
N ARG A 190 -16.55 59.88 -25.66
CA ARG A 190 -17.39 61.09 -25.73
C ARG A 190 -16.88 62.14 -26.73
N ARG A 191 -15.57 62.18 -27.01
CA ARG A 191 -14.97 63.12 -27.98
C ARG A 191 -15.15 62.71 -29.45
N ARG A 192 -15.50 61.44 -29.75
CA ARG A 192 -15.72 60.98 -31.14
C ARG A 192 -17.10 61.33 -31.70
N SER A 193 -18.06 61.71 -30.85
CA SER A 193 -19.42 62.09 -31.25
C SER A 193 -19.57 63.54 -31.76
N ASP A 194 -18.55 64.38 -31.63
CA ASP A 194 -18.66 65.81 -31.94
C ASP A 194 -18.38 66.18 -33.42
N HIS A 195 -18.16 65.21 -34.31
CA HIS A 195 -17.83 65.49 -35.71
C HIS A 195 -19.01 65.41 -36.71
N TRP A 196 -20.26 65.28 -36.23
CA TRP A 196 -21.45 65.44 -37.08
C TRP A 196 -22.03 66.85 -36.97
N ARG A 197 -21.42 67.79 -37.69
CA ARG A 197 -22.08 68.99 -38.22
C ARG A 197 -21.47 69.38 -39.55
#